data_AF-A0A6L9EU58-F1
#
_entry.id   AF-A0A6L9EU58-F1
#
_cell.length_a   1.000
_cell.length_b   1.000
_cell.length_c   1.000
_cell.angle_alpha   90.00
_cell.angle_beta   90.00
_cell.angle_gamma   90.00
#
_symmetry.space_group_name_H-M   'P 1'
#
loop_
_entity.id
_entity.type
_entity.pdbx_description
1 polymer ?
#
loop_
_entity_poly.entity_id
_entity_poly.type
_entity_poly.pdbx_seq_one_letter_code
_entity_poly.pdbx_strand_id
1 'polypeptide(L)' 'IEQGIEQGIEQGIEKKAREIAVKAIKMGMDNSVVVELTGLREDEIDIIRKEISH' A
#
# COMPACT_ATOMS: atom_id res chain seq x y z
N ILE A 1 0.19 18.26 -21.10
CA ILE A 1 0.43 16.82 -21.34
C ILE A 1 1.21 16.22 -20.17
N GLU A 2 2.30 16.86 -19.74
CA GLU A 2 3.13 16.41 -18.61
C GLU A 2 2.34 16.18 -17.30
N GLN A 3 1.46 17.10 -16.90
CA GLN A 3 0.67 16.97 -15.66
C GLN A 3 -0.23 15.71 -15.62
N GLY A 4 -0.81 15.30 -16.75
CA GLY A 4 -1.68 14.12 -16.79
C GLY A 4 -0.91 12.80 -16.68
N ILE A 5 0.35 12.78 -17.15
CA ILE A 5 1.23 11.61 -17.06
C ILE A 5 1.72 11.46 -15.62
N GLU A 6 2.14 12.56 -14.98
CA GLU A 6 2.60 12.58 -13.59
C GLU A 6 1.52 12.08 -12.62
N GLN A 7 0.29 12.60 -12.75
CA GLN A 7 -0.86 12.16 -11.94
C GLN A 7 -1.18 10.67 -12.14
N GLY A 8 -1.08 10.18 -13.38
CA GLY A 8 -1.31 8.76 -13.68
C GLY A 8 -0.24 7.85 -13.06
N ILE A 9 1.02 8.29 -13.05
CA ILE A 9 2.13 7.56 -12.42
C ILE A 9 1.95 7.53 -10.90
N GLU A 10 1.65 8.66 -10.26
CA GLU A 10 1.45 8.76 -8.81
C GLU A 10 0.30 7.85 -8.34
N GLN A 11 -0.87 7.92 -8.99
CA GLN A 11 -2.02 7.04 -8.68
C GLN A 11 -1.69 5.56 -8.89
N GLY A 12 -0.90 5.25 -9.92
CA GLY A 12 -0.46 3.88 -10.21
C GLY A 12 0.47 3.33 -9.12
N ILE A 13 1.40 4.15 -8.64
CA ILE A 13 2.32 3.80 -7.54
C ILE A 13 1.54 3.57 -6.25
N GLU A 14 0.64 4.49 -5.88
CA GLU A 14 -0.18 4.40 -4.67
C GLU A 14 -1.06 3.13 -4.68
N LYS A 15 -1.76 2.88 -5.79
CA LYS A 15 -2.61 1.68 -5.94
C LYS A 15 -1.80 0.40 -5.81
N LYS A 16 -0.62 0.33 -6.44
CA LYS A 16 0.24 -0.85 -6.39
C LYS A 16 0.80 -1.10 -4.98
N ALA A 17 1.19 -0.04 -4.27
CA ALA A 17 1.66 -0.15 -2.89
C ALA A 17 0.57 -0.74 -1.98
N ARG A 18 -0.69 -0.26 -2.11
CA ARG A 18 -1.83 -0.79 -1.36
C ARG A 18 -2.15 -2.24 -1.70
N GLU A 19 -2.12 -2.63 -2.97
CA GLU A 19 -2.34 -4.03 -3.39
C GLU A 19 -1.29 -4.99 -2.79
N ILE A 20 -0.02 -4.58 -2.78
CA ILE A 20 1.07 -5.36 -2.17
C ILE A 20 0.85 -5.45 -0.66
N ALA A 21 0.49 -4.36 0.02
CA ALA A 21 0.20 -4.35 1.46
C ALA A 21 -0.89 -5.35 1.82
N VAL A 22 -2.03 -5.28 1.13
CA VAL A 22 -3.16 -6.20 1.37
C VAL A 22 -2.74 -7.66 1.20
N LYS A 23 -1.96 -7.98 0.16
CA LYS A 23 -1.49 -9.34 -0.09
C LYS A 23 -0.53 -9.80 1.01
N ALA A 24 0.45 -8.99 1.39
CA ALA A 24 1.43 -9.29 2.42
C ALA A 24 0.76 -9.52 3.78
N ILE A 25 -0.20 -8.66 4.14
CA ILE A 25 -1.00 -8.82 5.37
C ILE A 25 -1.78 -10.13 5.35
N LYS A 26 -2.45 -10.47 4.24
CA LYS A 26 -3.19 -11.75 4.09
C LYS A 26 -2.27 -12.97 4.15
N MET A 27 -0.98 -12.81 3.82
CA MET A 27 0.04 -13.84 3.98
C MET A 27 0.58 -13.95 5.42
N GLY A 28 0.09 -13.13 6.35
CA GLY A 28 0.48 -13.17 7.76
C GLY A 28 1.78 -12.42 8.07
N MET A 29 2.27 -11.59 7.14
CA MET A 29 3.45 -10.74 7.40
C MET A 29 3.13 -9.68 8.46
N ASP A 30 4.11 -9.30 9.28
CA ASP A 30 3.98 -8.20 10.25
C ASP A 30 4.12 -6.82 9.59
N ASN A 31 3.81 -5.77 10.34
CA ASN A 31 3.84 -4.39 9.84
C ASN A 31 5.21 -3.95 9.34
N SER A 32 6.30 -4.35 10.00
CA SER A 32 7.64 -3.92 9.62
C SER A 32 8.03 -4.43 8.23
N VAL A 33 7.70 -5.69 7.94
CA VAL A 33 7.91 -6.29 6.61
C VAL A 33 7.04 -5.61 5.56
N VAL A 34 5.78 -5.31 5.90
CA VAL A 34 4.85 -4.67 4.95
C VAL A 34 5.30 -3.23 4.61
N VAL A 35 5.78 -2.47 5.60
CA VAL A 35 6.36 -1.13 5.42
C VAL A 35 7.55 -1.19 4.46
N GLU A 36 8.49 -2.11 4.69
CA GLU A 36 9.68 -2.28 3.84
C GLU A 36 9.32 -2.65 2.38
N LEU A 37 8.30 -3.49 2.19
CA LEU A 37 7.88 -3.94 0.85
C LEU A 37 7.13 -2.88 0.04
N THR A 38 6.45 -1.96 0.71
CA THR A 38 5.48 -1.06 0.07
C THR A 38 5.89 0.40 0.11
N GLY A 39 6.77 0.78 1.03
CA GLY A 39 7.09 2.17 1.32
C GLY A 39 5.95 2.94 2.00
N LEU A 40 4.84 2.28 2.33
CA LEU A 40 3.74 2.87 3.09
C LEU A 40 4.16 3.03 4.55
N ARG A 41 3.58 4.02 5.21
CA ARG A 41 3.80 4.26 6.62
C ARG A 41 3.02 3.24 7.46
N GLU A 42 3.47 3.02 8.69
CA GLU A 42 2.85 2.05 9.60
C GLU A 42 1.38 2.39 9.91
N ASP A 43 1.02 3.67 10.01
CA ASP A 43 -0.37 4.13 10.20
C ASP A 43 -1.28 3.73 9.01
N GLU A 44 -0.76 3.81 7.78
CA GLU A 44 -1.46 3.37 6.57
C GLU A 44 -1.66 1.85 6.56
N ILE A 45 -0.66 1.09 7.00
CA ILE A 45 -0.75 -0.37 7.14
C ILE A 45 -1.79 -0.76 8.19
N ASP A 46 -1.84 -0.06 9.33
CA ASP A 46 -2.83 -0.31 10.38
C ASP A 46 -4.27 -0.04 9.92
N ILE A 47 -4.47 1.01 9.10
CA ILE A 47 -5.76 1.27 8.47
C ILE A 47 -6.14 0.11 7.55
N ILE A 48 -5.24 -0.31 6.67
CA ILE A 48 -5.49 -1.43 5.74
C ILE A 48 -5.83 -2.72 6.50
N ARG A 49 -5.13 -3.01 7.61
CA ARG A 49 -5.44 -4.17 8.46
C ARG A 49 -6.85 -4.13 9.04
N LYS A 50 -7.30 -2.96 9.50
CA LYS A 50 -8.66 -2.76 10.01
C LYS A 50 -9.69 -2.96 8.90
N GLU A 51 -9.43 -2.42 7.70
CA GLU A 51 -10.32 -2.57 6.54
C GLU A 51 -10.54 -4.03 6.12
N ILE A 52 -9.51 -4.88 6.17
CA ILE A 52 -9.61 -6.28 5.74
C ILE A 52 -10.08 -7.25 6.85
N SER A 53 -10.13 -6.80 8.11
CA SER A 53 -10.55 -7.62 9.26
C SER A 53 -12.05 -7.52 9.55
N HIS A 54 -12.79 -6.72 8.77
CA HIS A 54 -14.25 -6.59 8.79
C HIS A 54 -14.86 -7.35 7.61
#